data_AF-A0A973MWJ0-F1
#
_entry.id   AF-A0A973MWJ0-F1
#
_cell.length_a   1.000
_cell.length_b   1.000
_cell.length_c   1.000
_cell.angle_alpha   90.00
_cell.angle_beta   90.00
_cell.angle_gamma   90.00
#
_symmetry.space_group_name_H-M   'P 1'
#
loop_
_entity.id
_entity.type
_entity.pdbx_description
1 polymer ?
#
loop_
_entity_poly.entity_id
_entity_poly.type
_entity_poly.pdbx_seq_one_letter_code
_entity_poly.pdbx_strand_id
1 'polypeptide(L)'
;MTSFGRVISVRGSLARVGLLAESQMPISEVRATVGRFVSIRSASSVIVAMITEVSCENLSSSDNYIAVASVDLLGEILNAADKPKFQRGVTNYPTIGDAVDLITSQELRTIYAPTGSDQINVGFLQQDRSVIAYVDVEEMLSKHFAVLGSTGVGKSTGVSLLLNEILKARPNLRIFLLDVHNEYGRCFGDRALVLNPRNLKLPFWLFNFEEIVDVLFGGRAGVPEELDILAEVIPLAKGVYTQYQNADRIGLKRIDPKQIGYTVDTPVPYRLVDLMSLIDERMGKLEN
;
A
#
# COMPACT_ATOMS: atom_id res chain seq x y z
N MET A 1 24.80 -26.40 -23.48
CA MET A 1 24.42 -26.28 -22.07
C MET A 1 23.74 -27.58 -21.68
N THR A 2 24.22 -28.26 -20.63
CA THR A 2 23.55 -29.43 -20.05
C THR A 2 22.30 -28.95 -19.31
N SER A 3 21.14 -29.43 -19.73
CA SER A 3 19.84 -29.13 -19.13
C SER A 3 19.83 -29.52 -17.65
N PHE A 4 19.27 -28.68 -16.79
CA PHE A 4 19.13 -28.96 -15.36
C PHE A 4 18.13 -30.10 -15.09
N GLY A 5 17.07 -30.18 -15.90
CA GLY A 5 16.08 -31.24 -15.82
C GLY A 5 15.23 -31.34 -17.09
N ARG A 6 14.20 -32.17 -17.04
CA ARG A 6 13.17 -32.28 -18.08
C ARG A 6 11.78 -32.36 -17.47
N VAL A 7 10.79 -31.84 -18.18
CA VAL A 7 9.37 -31.99 -17.78
C VAL A 7 8.98 -33.47 -17.88
N ILE A 8 8.46 -34.05 -16.80
CA ILE A 8 7.99 -35.44 -16.76
C ILE A 8 6.47 -35.57 -16.75
N SER A 9 5.76 -34.54 -16.27
CA SER A 9 4.30 -34.49 -16.32
C SER A 9 3.79 -33.06 -16.20
N VAL A 10 2.63 -32.78 -16.77
CA VAL A 10 1.97 -31.47 -16.71
C VAL A 10 0.52 -31.63 -16.28
N ARG A 11 0.06 -30.81 -15.33
CA ARG A 11 -1.29 -30.82 -14.78
C ARG A 11 -1.76 -29.39 -14.50
N GLY A 12 -2.49 -28.80 -15.45
CA GLY A 12 -2.95 -27.41 -15.32
C GLY A 12 -1.77 -26.47 -15.11
N SER A 13 -1.84 -25.61 -14.09
CA SER A 13 -0.77 -24.67 -13.72
C SER A 13 0.43 -25.31 -13.01
N LEU A 14 0.48 -26.65 -12.89
CA LEU A 14 1.55 -27.39 -12.23
C LEU A 14 2.28 -28.27 -13.24
N ALA A 15 3.59 -28.43 -13.05
CA ALA A 15 4.39 -29.42 -13.75
C ALA A 15 5.30 -30.17 -12.77
N ARG A 16 5.70 -31.38 -13.14
CA ARG A 16 6.78 -32.10 -12.47
C ARG A 16 8.00 -32.11 -13.38
N VAL A 17 9.16 -31.89 -12.80
CA VAL A 17 10.45 -31.83 -13.47
C VAL A 17 11.36 -32.91 -12.89
N GLY A 18 11.85 -33.80 -13.73
CA GLY A 18 12.91 -34.75 -13.37
C GLY A 18 14.27 -34.04 -13.44
N LEU A 19 15.02 -34.07 -12.34
CA LEU A 19 16.33 -33.44 -12.22
C LEU A 19 17.42 -34.42 -12.66
N LEU A 20 18.28 -34.02 -13.59
CA LEU A 20 19.29 -34.92 -14.18
C LEU A 20 20.54 -35.04 -13.31
N ALA A 21 21.14 -36.23 -13.28
CA ALA A 21 22.39 -36.50 -12.54
C ALA A 21 23.62 -35.78 -13.14
N GLU A 22 23.62 -35.57 -14.46
CA GLU A 22 24.78 -35.13 -15.25
C GLU A 22 24.89 -33.61 -15.41
N SER A 23 24.36 -32.81 -14.50
CA SER A 23 24.85 -31.43 -14.42
C SER A 23 26.30 -31.51 -13.93
N GLN A 24 27.28 -31.03 -14.71
CA GLN A 24 28.68 -30.91 -14.27
C GLN A 24 28.88 -30.00 -13.03
N MET A 25 27.79 -29.49 -12.46
CA MET A 25 27.76 -28.76 -11.21
C MET A 25 27.68 -29.76 -10.03
N PRO A 26 28.54 -29.63 -9.02
CA PRO A 26 28.44 -30.44 -7.82
C PRO A 26 27.06 -30.28 -7.17
N ILE A 27 26.53 -31.35 -6.55
CA ILE A 27 25.19 -31.37 -5.91
C ILE A 27 25.00 -30.21 -4.90
N SER A 28 26.08 -29.70 -4.32
CA SER A 28 26.09 -28.50 -3.45
C SER A 28 25.74 -27.18 -4.17
N GLU A 29 25.98 -27.10 -5.47
CA GLU A 29 25.69 -25.98 -6.37
C GLU A 29 24.35 -26.16 -7.13
N VAL A 30 23.93 -27.40 -7.37
CA VAL A 30 22.61 -27.77 -7.90
C VAL A 30 21.54 -27.58 -6.81
N ARG A 31 21.30 -26.33 -6.42
CA ARG A 31 20.29 -25.99 -5.40
C ARG A 31 18.90 -25.92 -6.03
N ALA A 32 18.36 -27.10 -6.33
CA ALA A 32 16.92 -27.29 -6.53
C ALA A 32 16.24 -27.19 -5.16
N THR A 33 15.90 -25.99 -4.73
CA THR A 33 15.24 -25.75 -3.44
C THR A 33 13.93 -25.03 -3.65
N VAL A 34 12.96 -25.25 -2.76
CA VAL A 34 11.68 -24.55 -2.76
C VAL A 34 11.88 -23.03 -2.84
N GLY A 35 11.07 -22.36 -3.65
CA GLY A 35 11.12 -20.91 -3.90
C GLY A 35 12.12 -20.46 -4.96
N ARG A 36 12.91 -21.38 -5.54
CA ARG A 36 13.74 -21.06 -6.72
C ARG A 36 12.92 -21.07 -7.99
N PHE A 37 13.25 -20.15 -8.89
CA PHE A 37 12.69 -20.14 -10.23
C PHE A 37 13.52 -21.01 -11.18
N VAL A 38 12.83 -21.62 -12.13
CA VAL A 38 13.37 -22.37 -13.26
C VAL A 38 12.73 -21.88 -14.55
N SER A 39 13.44 -22.05 -15.65
CA SER A 39 12.94 -21.75 -17.00
C SER A 39 12.67 -23.05 -17.74
N ILE A 40 11.46 -23.23 -18.26
CA ILE A 40 11.10 -24.35 -19.13
C ILE A 40 11.12 -23.84 -20.58
N ARG A 41 11.98 -24.45 -21.41
CA ARG A 41 12.15 -24.08 -22.81
C ARG A 41 11.05 -24.75 -23.64
N SER A 42 10.02 -23.99 -23.98
CA SER A 42 8.99 -24.41 -24.93
C SER A 42 9.38 -24.00 -26.36
N ALA A 43 8.62 -24.47 -27.35
CA ALA A 43 8.88 -24.19 -28.75
C ALA A 43 8.74 -22.69 -29.12
N SER A 44 7.84 -21.97 -28.45
CA SER A 44 7.47 -20.58 -28.80
C SER A 44 7.79 -19.55 -27.71
N SER A 45 8.04 -19.99 -26.47
CA SER A 45 8.27 -19.10 -25.33
C SER A 45 9.15 -19.78 -24.28
N VAL A 46 9.62 -18.97 -23.32
CA VAL A 46 10.30 -19.46 -22.13
C VAL A 46 9.33 -19.36 -20.97
N ILE A 47 8.89 -20.50 -20.44
CA ILE A 47 7.96 -20.53 -19.33
C ILE A 47 8.73 -20.38 -18.03
N VAL A 48 8.28 -19.47 -17.18
CA VAL A 48 8.86 -19.21 -15.86
C VAL A 48 8.04 -19.98 -14.85
N ALA A 49 8.71 -20.85 -14.09
CA ALA A 49 8.09 -21.64 -13.06
C ALA A 49 8.86 -21.54 -11.74
N MET A 50 8.19 -21.82 -10.62
CA MET A 50 8.78 -21.81 -9.29
C MET A 50 8.71 -23.19 -8.66
N ILE A 51 9.83 -23.66 -8.12
CA ILE A 51 9.90 -24.93 -7.39
C ILE A 51 9.09 -24.80 -6.10
N THR A 52 8.07 -25.65 -5.95
CA THR A 52 7.22 -25.73 -4.76
C THR A 52 7.56 -26.93 -3.88
N GLU A 53 8.13 -27.99 -4.46
CA GLU A 53 8.51 -29.20 -3.76
C GLU A 53 9.70 -29.86 -4.47
N VAL A 54 10.56 -30.54 -3.72
CA VAL A 54 11.59 -31.43 -4.26
C VAL A 54 11.58 -32.73 -3.46
N SER A 55 11.47 -33.86 -4.15
CA SER A 55 11.40 -35.18 -3.52
C SER A 55 12.23 -36.21 -4.28
N CYS A 56 12.78 -37.18 -3.53
CA CYS A 56 13.43 -38.37 -4.08
C CYS A 56 12.53 -39.62 -3.98
N GLU A 57 11.26 -39.43 -3.62
CA GLU A 57 10.32 -40.52 -3.43
C GLU A 57 9.77 -41.02 -4.78
N ASN A 58 9.57 -42.33 -4.89
CA ASN A 58 9.00 -42.98 -6.07
C ASN A 58 9.82 -42.83 -7.37
N LEU A 59 11.14 -42.59 -7.29
CA LEU A 59 12.00 -42.71 -8.45
C LEU A 59 12.23 -44.19 -8.77
N SER A 60 11.88 -44.60 -9.98
CA SER A 60 12.27 -45.91 -10.50
C SER A 60 13.78 -45.92 -10.76
N SER A 61 14.46 -47.00 -10.36
CA SER A 61 15.91 -47.17 -10.53
C SER A 61 16.39 -47.17 -11.99
N SER A 62 15.47 -47.11 -12.96
CA SER A 62 15.73 -47.02 -14.40
C SER A 62 15.73 -45.60 -14.95
N ASP A 63 15.32 -44.60 -14.16
CA ASP A 63 15.25 -43.22 -14.61
C ASP A 63 16.59 -42.51 -14.42
N ASN A 64 17.03 -41.75 -15.43
CA ASN A 64 18.24 -40.91 -15.38
C ASN A 64 18.09 -39.67 -14.45
N TYR A 65 17.08 -39.66 -13.58
CA TYR A 65 16.77 -38.56 -12.69
C TYR A 65 17.23 -38.88 -11.26
N ILE A 66 17.77 -37.89 -10.57
CA ILE A 66 18.21 -38.00 -9.16
C ILE A 66 17.13 -37.57 -8.17
N ALA A 67 16.17 -36.77 -8.63
CA ALA A 67 15.06 -36.24 -7.85
C ALA A 67 13.97 -35.73 -8.80
N VAL A 68 12.78 -35.48 -8.24
CA VAL A 68 11.66 -34.84 -8.93
C VAL A 68 11.28 -33.56 -8.19
N ALA A 69 11.09 -32.48 -8.93
CA ALA A 69 10.58 -31.22 -8.41
C ALA A 69 9.16 -30.95 -8.91
N SER A 70 8.26 -30.56 -8.01
CA SER A 70 6.97 -29.96 -8.38
C SER A 70 7.20 -28.46 -8.61
N VAL A 71 6.65 -27.94 -9.70
CA VAL A 71 6.78 -26.52 -10.06
C VAL A 71 5.43 -25.90 -10.41
N ASP A 72 5.24 -24.66 -9.96
CA ASP A 72 4.10 -23.83 -10.31
C ASP A 72 4.45 -22.95 -11.51
N LEU A 73 3.64 -22.99 -12.56
CA LEU A 73 3.80 -22.17 -13.75
C LEU A 73 3.27 -20.76 -13.49
N LEU A 74 4.15 -19.76 -13.54
CA LEU A 74 3.81 -18.38 -13.15
C LEU A 74 3.48 -17.50 -14.35
N GLY A 75 4.20 -17.71 -15.44
CA GLY A 75 4.08 -16.91 -16.64
C GLY A 75 5.04 -17.34 -17.71
N GLU A 76 5.11 -16.57 -18.79
CA GLU A 76 6.04 -16.83 -19.89
C GLU A 76 6.72 -15.55 -20.38
N ILE A 77 7.93 -15.72 -20.87
CA ILE A 77 8.70 -14.69 -21.56
C ILE A 77 8.51 -14.94 -23.05
N LEU A 78 7.88 -13.97 -23.72
CA LEU A 78 7.69 -13.95 -25.16
C LEU A 78 8.82 -13.18 -25.82
N ASN A 79 9.38 -13.73 -26.89
CA ASN A 79 10.31 -13.01 -27.76
C ASN A 79 9.51 -12.04 -28.64
N ALA A 80 9.23 -10.83 -28.13
CA ALA A 80 8.63 -9.78 -28.95
C ALA A 80 9.69 -9.12 -29.86
N ALA A 81 9.23 -8.43 -30.91
CA ALA A 81 10.09 -7.89 -31.96
C ALA A 81 11.21 -6.94 -31.45
N ASP A 82 10.94 -6.15 -30.41
CA ASP A 82 11.92 -5.21 -29.84
C ASP A 82 12.67 -5.77 -28.63
N LYS A 83 11.95 -6.34 -27.67
CA LYS A 83 12.52 -6.86 -26.42
C LYS A 83 11.70 -8.00 -25.85
N PRO A 84 12.35 -8.98 -25.18
CA PRO A 84 11.64 -10.00 -24.41
C PRO A 84 10.66 -9.35 -23.42
N LYS A 85 9.43 -9.85 -23.37
CA LYS A 85 8.41 -9.35 -22.45
C LYS A 85 7.86 -10.50 -21.63
N PHE A 86 7.85 -10.32 -20.31
CA PHE A 86 7.17 -11.22 -19.41
C PHE A 86 5.67 -10.93 -19.40
N GLN A 87 4.86 -11.99 -19.42
CA GLN A 87 3.44 -11.93 -19.13
C GLN A 87 3.08 -12.96 -18.07
N ARG A 88 2.12 -12.61 -17.21
CA ARG A 88 1.57 -13.54 -16.22
C ARG A 88 0.65 -14.54 -16.91
N GLY A 89 0.69 -15.79 -16.44
CA GLY A 89 -0.02 -16.90 -17.07
C GLY A 89 0.73 -17.47 -18.28
N VAL A 90 0.40 -18.72 -18.60
CA VAL A 90 1.01 -19.47 -19.69
C VAL A 90 -0.04 -19.70 -20.77
N THR A 91 0.25 -19.27 -21.99
CA THR A 91 -0.65 -19.48 -23.15
C THR A 91 -0.48 -20.89 -23.72
N ASN A 92 0.76 -21.31 -23.91
CA ASN A 92 1.11 -22.63 -24.42
C ASN A 92 1.79 -23.43 -23.31
N TYR A 93 1.10 -24.44 -22.79
CA TYR A 93 1.64 -25.28 -21.71
C TYR A 93 2.87 -26.07 -22.19
N PRO A 94 3.83 -26.37 -21.28
CA PRO A 94 4.99 -27.15 -21.64
C PRO A 94 4.60 -28.58 -22.02
N THR A 95 5.44 -29.25 -22.80
CA THR A 95 5.26 -30.65 -23.15
C THR A 95 6.20 -31.55 -22.36
N ILE A 96 5.83 -32.82 -22.22
CA ILE A 96 6.71 -33.82 -21.58
C ILE A 96 7.99 -33.92 -22.40
N GLY A 97 9.12 -33.82 -21.71
CA GLY A 97 10.46 -33.84 -22.30
C GLY A 97 11.06 -32.46 -22.55
N ASP A 98 10.29 -31.37 -22.44
CA ASP A 98 10.81 -30.00 -22.56
C ASP A 98 11.97 -29.79 -21.58
N ALA A 99 13.01 -29.11 -22.05
CA ALA A 99 14.21 -28.83 -21.28
C ALA A 99 13.89 -27.82 -20.16
N VAL A 100 14.41 -28.10 -18.97
CA VAL A 100 14.31 -27.21 -17.81
C VAL A 100 15.70 -26.79 -17.41
N ASP A 101 15.90 -25.48 -17.30
CA ASP A 101 17.15 -24.85 -16.87
C ASP A 101 16.91 -24.04 -15.59
N LEU A 102 17.98 -23.75 -14.86
CA LEU A 102 17.94 -22.73 -13.81
C LEU A 102 17.67 -21.36 -14.45
N ILE A 103 16.87 -20.54 -13.78
CA ILE A 103 16.61 -19.19 -14.28
C ILE A 103 17.90 -18.38 -14.39
N THR A 104 18.05 -17.64 -15.48
CA THR A 104 19.18 -16.75 -15.69
C THR A 104 18.91 -15.35 -15.14
N SER A 105 19.97 -14.60 -14.84
CA SER A 105 19.88 -13.20 -14.44
C SER A 105 19.14 -12.34 -15.49
N GLN A 106 19.29 -12.67 -16.77
CA GLN A 106 18.65 -11.92 -17.85
C GLN A 106 17.14 -12.15 -17.90
N GLU A 107 16.70 -13.38 -17.64
CA GLU A 107 15.28 -13.72 -17.51
C GLU A 107 14.68 -13.08 -16.25
N LEU A 108 15.38 -13.13 -15.11
CA LEU A 108 14.97 -12.42 -13.90
C LEU A 108 14.82 -10.91 -14.16
N ARG A 109 15.79 -10.29 -14.83
CA ARG A 109 15.69 -8.88 -15.24
C ARG A 109 14.49 -8.60 -16.14
N THR A 110 14.07 -9.57 -16.96
CA THR A 110 12.91 -9.43 -17.84
C THR A 110 11.59 -9.55 -17.08
N ILE A 111 11.52 -10.45 -16.10
CA ILE A 111 10.34 -10.65 -15.24
C ILE A 111 10.09 -9.44 -14.34
N TYR A 112 11.16 -8.96 -13.70
CA TYR A 112 11.12 -7.81 -12.80
C TYR A 112 11.45 -6.50 -13.53
N ALA A 113 11.40 -6.52 -14.87
CA ALA A 113 11.67 -5.34 -15.68
C ALA A 113 10.63 -4.28 -15.35
N PRO A 114 11.07 -3.05 -15.06
CA PRO A 114 10.16 -1.95 -14.88
C PRO A 114 9.32 -1.66 -16.14
N THR A 115 8.01 -1.51 -15.97
CA THR A 115 7.06 -1.16 -17.04
C THR A 115 6.54 0.27 -16.87
N GLY A 116 7.41 1.28 -16.95
CA GLY A 116 7.02 2.68 -16.73
C GLY A 116 8.16 3.54 -16.20
N SER A 117 7.89 4.82 -15.99
CA SER A 117 8.84 5.79 -15.43
C SER A 117 8.66 6.07 -13.94
N ASP A 118 7.53 5.66 -13.35
CA ASP A 118 7.15 5.99 -11.97
C ASP A 118 7.38 4.81 -11.01
N GLN A 119 8.66 4.52 -10.76
CA GLN A 119 9.06 3.38 -9.94
C GLN A 119 10.05 3.75 -8.87
N ILE A 120 10.01 2.95 -7.81
CA ILE A 120 10.91 3.03 -6.68
C ILE A 120 11.70 1.74 -6.52
N ASN A 121 12.97 1.87 -6.16
CA ASN A 121 13.83 0.75 -5.81
C ASN A 121 13.57 0.37 -4.35
N VAL A 122 13.15 -0.88 -4.11
CA VAL A 122 12.89 -1.40 -2.76
C VAL A 122 13.94 -2.40 -2.28
N GLY A 123 14.99 -2.64 -3.06
CA GLY A 123 16.09 -3.53 -2.74
C GLY A 123 16.52 -4.39 -3.93
N PHE A 124 16.96 -5.61 -3.63
CA PHE A 124 17.44 -6.58 -4.62
C PHE A 124 16.76 -7.93 -4.43
N LEU A 125 16.66 -8.70 -5.51
CA LEU A 125 16.13 -10.06 -5.41
C LEU A 125 17.06 -10.95 -4.58
N GLN A 126 16.47 -11.82 -3.75
CA GLN A 126 17.23 -12.79 -2.98
C GLN A 126 17.95 -13.80 -3.90
N GLN A 127 17.31 -14.16 -5.00
CA GLN A 127 17.82 -15.14 -5.97
C GLN A 127 19.02 -14.60 -6.75
N ASP A 128 19.03 -13.29 -7.04
CA ASP A 128 20.12 -12.61 -7.73
C ASP A 128 20.20 -11.15 -7.28
N ARG A 129 21.23 -10.84 -6.49
CA ARG A 129 21.46 -9.49 -5.95
C ARG A 129 21.87 -8.46 -7.01
N SER A 130 22.19 -8.87 -8.23
CA SER A 130 22.41 -7.95 -9.35
C SER A 130 21.11 -7.40 -9.94
N VAL A 131 19.97 -7.99 -9.59
CA VAL A 131 18.64 -7.58 -10.08
C VAL A 131 17.95 -6.72 -9.02
N ILE A 132 17.67 -5.48 -9.39
CA ILE A 132 16.95 -4.52 -8.54
C ILE A 132 15.47 -4.89 -8.51
N ALA A 133 14.88 -4.84 -7.31
CA ALA A 133 13.44 -4.98 -7.11
C ALA A 133 12.78 -3.60 -7.19
N TYR A 134 11.85 -3.45 -8.14
CA TYR A 134 11.08 -2.23 -8.33
C TYR A 134 9.64 -2.40 -7.91
N VAL A 135 9.03 -1.31 -7.45
CA VAL A 135 7.58 -1.18 -7.27
C VAL A 135 7.11 0.00 -8.11
N ASP A 136 6.03 -0.22 -8.87
CA ASP A 136 5.33 0.85 -9.59
C ASP A 136 4.46 1.64 -8.60
N VAL A 137 4.75 2.93 -8.45
CA VAL A 137 4.12 3.75 -7.41
C VAL A 137 2.68 4.07 -7.76
N GLU A 138 2.38 4.37 -9.01
CA GLU A 138 1.01 4.63 -9.47
C GLU A 138 0.10 3.41 -9.29
N GLU A 139 0.56 2.24 -9.74
CA GLU A 139 -0.23 1.01 -9.61
C GLU A 139 -0.47 0.65 -8.13
N MET A 140 0.54 0.81 -7.28
CA MET A 140 0.43 0.50 -5.86
C MET A 140 -0.53 1.45 -5.12
N LEU A 141 -0.46 2.75 -5.40
CA LEU A 141 -1.28 3.75 -4.71
C LEU A 141 -2.74 3.75 -5.21
N SER A 142 -2.98 3.40 -6.48
CA SER A 142 -4.33 3.38 -7.07
C SER A 142 -5.21 2.21 -6.62
N LYS A 143 -4.63 1.11 -6.13
CA LYS A 143 -5.36 -0.13 -5.79
C LYS A 143 -5.47 -0.42 -4.30
N HIS A 144 -4.96 0.48 -3.44
CA HIS A 144 -4.64 0.22 -2.04
C HIS A 144 -3.65 -0.96 -1.88
N PHE A 145 -2.88 -0.96 -0.79
CA PHE A 145 -1.93 -2.03 -0.51
C PHE A 145 -1.82 -2.29 0.99
N ALA A 146 -1.30 -3.46 1.34
CA ALA A 146 -1.03 -3.85 2.72
C ALA A 146 0.41 -4.35 2.85
N VAL A 147 1.10 -3.95 3.92
CA VAL A 147 2.40 -4.49 4.31
C VAL A 147 2.21 -5.41 5.51
N LEU A 148 2.40 -6.70 5.30
CA LEU A 148 2.16 -7.75 6.29
C LEU A 148 3.49 -8.39 6.72
N GLY A 149 3.62 -8.71 8.00
CA GLY A 149 4.80 -9.38 8.54
C GLY A 149 4.66 -9.64 10.03
N SER A 150 5.26 -10.72 10.52
CA SER A 150 5.30 -11.03 11.96
C SER A 150 6.20 -10.05 12.71
N THR A 151 6.12 -10.05 14.05
CA THR A 151 6.95 -9.17 14.87
C THR A 151 8.43 -9.42 14.62
N GLY A 152 9.20 -8.36 14.38
CA GLY A 152 10.66 -8.42 14.20
C GLY A 152 11.14 -8.64 12.76
N VAL A 153 10.27 -8.87 11.77
CA VAL A 153 10.70 -9.11 10.37
C VAL A 153 11.06 -7.85 9.59
N GLY A 154 10.99 -6.68 10.23
CA GLY A 154 11.34 -5.40 9.60
C GLY A 154 10.17 -4.65 8.93
N LYS A 155 8.92 -4.91 9.32
CA LYS A 155 7.74 -4.17 8.81
C LYS A 155 7.91 -2.65 8.87
N SER A 156 8.25 -2.09 10.03
CA SER A 156 8.36 -0.63 10.21
C SER A 156 9.54 -0.05 9.41
N THR A 157 10.64 -0.79 9.29
CA THR A 157 11.77 -0.44 8.40
C THR A 157 11.35 -0.45 6.93
N GLY A 158 10.63 -1.49 6.50
CA GLY A 158 10.12 -1.62 5.13
C GLY A 158 9.14 -0.51 4.76
N VAL A 159 8.19 -0.19 5.65
CA VAL A 159 7.27 0.95 5.48
C VAL A 159 8.06 2.26 5.38
N SER A 160 9.03 2.49 6.26
CA SER A 160 9.84 3.71 6.24
C SER A 160 10.63 3.86 4.94
N LEU A 161 11.22 2.78 4.44
CA LEU A 161 11.93 2.76 3.15
C LEU A 161 10.98 3.06 2.00
N LEU A 162 9.86 2.34 1.94
CA LEU A 162 8.84 2.51 0.90
C LEU A 162 8.35 3.96 0.83
N LEU A 163 7.91 4.53 1.96
CA LEU A 163 7.42 5.91 2.01
C LEU A 163 8.52 6.93 1.65
N ASN A 164 9.77 6.69 2.07
CA ASN A 164 10.89 7.56 1.71
C ASN A 164 11.16 7.57 0.21
N GLU A 165 11.15 6.41 -0.44
CA GLU A 165 11.36 6.30 -1.89
C GLU A 165 10.17 6.89 -2.67
N ILE A 166 8.94 6.68 -2.20
CA ILE A 166 7.74 7.31 -2.80
C ILE A 166 7.86 8.83 -2.74
N LEU A 167 8.24 9.40 -1.61
CA LEU A 167 8.41 10.86 -1.48
C LEU A 167 9.54 11.41 -2.35
N LYS A 168 10.55 10.58 -2.71
CA LYS A 168 11.58 10.97 -3.68
C LYS A 168 11.05 10.94 -5.11
N ALA A 169 10.32 9.89 -5.48
CA ALA A 169 9.73 9.73 -6.82
C ALA A 169 8.59 10.75 -7.08
N ARG A 170 7.80 11.06 -6.05
CA ARG A 170 6.66 11.98 -6.09
C ARG A 170 6.76 13.07 -5.01
N PRO A 171 7.58 14.12 -5.22
CA PRO A 171 7.81 15.17 -4.22
C PRO A 171 6.55 15.94 -3.80
N ASN A 172 5.53 15.96 -4.66
CA ASN A 172 4.26 16.65 -4.42
C ASN A 172 3.21 15.75 -3.72
N LEU A 173 3.49 14.47 -3.50
CA LEU A 173 2.59 13.57 -2.80
C LEU A 173 2.50 13.96 -1.32
N ARG A 174 1.27 13.98 -0.79
CA ARG A 174 1.01 14.22 0.64
C ARG A 174 0.60 12.91 1.29
N ILE A 175 1.26 12.59 2.41
CA ILE A 175 1.01 11.37 3.18
C ILE A 175 0.53 11.79 4.56
N PHE A 176 -0.63 11.27 4.96
CA PHE A 176 -1.11 11.33 6.34
C PHE A 176 -0.84 9.97 6.99
N LEU A 177 0.04 9.95 7.99
CA LEU A 177 0.49 8.73 8.65
C LEU A 177 0.01 8.70 10.10
N LEU A 178 -0.79 7.68 10.44
CA LEU A 178 -1.19 7.39 11.81
C LEU A 178 -0.13 6.52 12.48
N ASP A 179 0.68 7.12 13.34
CA ASP A 179 1.81 6.48 14.01
C ASP A 179 1.47 6.06 15.45
N VAL A 180 0.68 4.99 15.58
CA VAL A 180 0.17 4.49 16.88
C VAL A 180 1.28 4.13 17.87
N HIS A 181 2.44 3.68 17.36
CA HIS A 181 3.58 3.26 18.18
C HIS A 181 4.71 4.30 18.25
N ASN A 182 4.54 5.47 17.62
CA ASN A 182 5.54 6.53 17.56
C ASN A 182 6.91 6.07 16.99
N GLU A 183 6.88 5.23 15.97
CA GLU A 183 8.07 4.65 15.32
C GLU A 183 8.59 5.52 14.16
N TYR A 184 7.73 6.29 13.51
CA TYR A 184 7.99 6.92 12.21
C TYR A 184 8.30 8.41 12.28
N GLY A 185 7.98 9.09 13.38
CA GLY A 185 8.10 10.55 13.50
C GLY A 185 9.50 11.11 13.18
N ARG A 186 10.56 10.30 13.30
CA ARG A 186 11.95 10.68 12.97
C ARG A 186 12.44 10.18 11.61
N CYS A 187 11.65 9.37 10.90
CA CYS A 187 12.07 8.68 9.67
C CYS A 187 12.13 9.57 8.42
N PHE A 188 11.57 10.77 8.48
CA PHE A 188 11.36 11.63 7.30
C PHE A 188 12.04 13.00 7.36
N GLY A 189 12.68 13.34 8.51
CA GLY A 189 13.34 14.63 8.71
C GLY A 189 12.41 15.82 8.46
N ASP A 190 12.91 16.84 7.77
CA ASP A 190 12.18 18.10 7.49
C ASP A 190 10.97 17.93 6.57
N ARG A 191 10.76 16.75 5.97
CA ARG A 191 9.58 16.45 5.15
C ARG A 191 8.35 16.07 5.98
N ALA A 192 8.49 15.85 7.28
CA ALA A 192 7.38 15.49 8.16
C ALA A 192 7.02 16.61 9.14
N LEU A 193 5.72 16.89 9.23
CA LEU A 193 5.13 17.62 10.34
C LEU A 193 4.59 16.62 11.35
N VAL A 194 5.26 16.47 12.48
CA VAL A 194 4.84 15.53 13.53
C VAL A 194 3.83 16.21 14.45
N LEU A 195 2.58 15.74 14.38
CA LEU A 195 1.48 16.19 15.24
C LEU A 195 1.29 15.19 16.40
N ASN A 196 1.12 15.72 17.61
CA ASN A 196 0.88 14.98 18.83
C ASN A 196 -0.10 15.78 19.73
N PRO A 197 -0.64 15.20 20.81
CA PRO A 197 -1.63 15.88 21.65
C PRO A 197 -1.20 17.22 22.24
N ARG A 198 0.10 17.54 22.27
CA ARG A 198 0.62 18.83 22.79
C ARG A 198 0.61 19.94 21.75
N ASN A 199 0.73 19.62 20.46
CA ASN A 199 0.80 20.61 19.39
C ASN A 199 -0.37 20.53 18.39
N LEU A 200 -1.15 19.46 18.42
CA LEU A 200 -2.36 19.30 17.64
C LEU A 200 -3.47 20.16 18.25
N LYS A 201 -3.80 21.26 17.58
CA LYS A 201 -4.93 22.12 17.93
C LYS A 201 -6.04 21.88 16.91
N LEU A 202 -7.02 21.06 17.28
CA LEU A 202 -8.23 20.90 16.48
C LEU A 202 -9.20 22.03 16.84
N PRO A 203 -9.68 22.80 15.84
CA PRO A 203 -10.65 23.83 16.12
C PRO A 203 -12.03 23.21 16.39
N PHE A 204 -12.81 23.82 17.28
CA PHE A 204 -14.13 23.29 17.68
C PHE A 204 -15.12 23.16 16.53
N TRP A 205 -14.97 23.98 15.48
CA TRP A 205 -15.82 23.94 14.29
C TRP A 205 -15.57 22.73 13.37
N LEU A 206 -14.50 21.97 13.61
CA LEU A 206 -14.24 20.72 12.87
C LEU A 206 -15.14 19.58 13.37
N PHE A 207 -15.59 19.66 14.63
CA PHE A 207 -16.49 18.67 15.21
C PHE A 207 -17.89 18.83 14.62
N ASN A 208 -18.55 17.70 14.37
CA ASN A 208 -19.99 17.68 14.14
C ASN A 208 -20.76 17.95 15.45
N PHE A 209 -22.09 18.10 15.37
CA PHE A 209 -22.92 18.44 16.52
C PHE A 209 -22.88 17.39 17.63
N GLU A 210 -22.83 16.11 17.29
CA GLU A 210 -22.73 15.02 18.26
C GLU A 210 -21.38 15.07 19.00
N GLU A 211 -20.28 15.25 18.24
CA GLU A 211 -18.94 15.32 18.80
C GLU A 211 -18.73 16.55 19.70
N ILE A 212 -19.26 17.72 19.34
CA ILE A 212 -19.13 18.92 20.19
C ILE A 212 -19.97 18.79 21.46
N VAL A 213 -21.13 18.12 21.39
CA VAL A 213 -21.94 17.78 22.56
C VAL A 213 -21.16 16.86 23.48
N ASP A 214 -20.55 15.79 22.97
CA ASP A 214 -19.71 14.90 23.77
C ASP A 214 -18.58 15.64 24.48
N VAL A 215 -17.93 16.61 23.79
CA VAL A 215 -16.88 17.45 24.37
C VAL A 215 -17.43 18.35 25.49
N LEU A 216 -18.57 19.02 25.28
CA LEU A 216 -19.15 19.96 26.25
C LEU A 216 -19.72 19.25 27.49
N PHE A 217 -20.36 18.09 27.30
CA PHE A 217 -20.99 17.34 28.37
C PHE A 217 -20.05 16.33 29.05
N GLY A 218 -18.82 16.18 28.53
CA GLY A 218 -17.81 15.26 29.05
C GLY A 218 -18.22 13.79 28.88
N GLY A 219 -18.83 13.46 27.75
CA GLY A 219 -19.35 12.11 27.45
C GLY A 219 -20.63 11.73 28.19
N ARG A 220 -21.25 12.66 28.92
CA ARG A 220 -22.61 12.48 29.47
C ARG A 220 -23.63 12.78 28.39
N ALA A 221 -24.81 12.16 28.49
CA ALA A 221 -25.93 12.51 27.63
C ALA A 221 -26.28 14.00 27.76
N GLY A 222 -26.43 14.68 26.63
CA GLY A 222 -26.87 16.07 26.59
C GLY A 222 -28.28 16.23 27.14
N VAL A 223 -28.51 17.35 27.82
CA VAL A 223 -29.85 17.73 28.30
C VAL A 223 -30.64 18.27 27.10
N PRO A 224 -31.83 17.73 26.75
CA PRO A 224 -32.55 18.09 25.53
C PRO A 224 -32.72 19.61 25.32
N GLU A 225 -33.06 20.33 26.38
CA GLU A 225 -33.26 21.77 26.33
C GLU A 225 -31.95 22.54 26.06
N GLU A 226 -30.82 22.06 26.61
CA GLU A 226 -29.49 22.63 26.35
C GLU A 226 -29.01 22.32 24.92
N LEU A 227 -29.35 21.14 24.41
CA LEU A 227 -29.07 20.74 23.02
C LEU A 227 -29.82 21.62 22.03
N ASP A 228 -31.10 21.91 22.28
CA ASP A 228 -31.89 22.82 21.43
C ASP A 228 -31.28 24.22 21.39
N ILE A 229 -30.79 24.72 22.54
CA ILE A 229 -30.07 25.99 22.63
C ILE A 229 -28.79 25.95 21.79
N LEU A 230 -27.94 24.93 21.99
CA LEU A 230 -26.70 24.78 21.22
C LEU A 230 -26.97 24.69 19.72
N ALA A 231 -28.04 23.98 19.33
CA ALA A 231 -28.43 23.79 17.96
C ALA A 231 -28.84 25.10 17.26
N GLU A 232 -29.41 26.04 18.01
CA GLU A 232 -29.73 27.38 17.51
C GLU A 232 -28.52 28.32 17.51
N VAL A 233 -27.71 28.28 18.58
CA VAL A 233 -26.68 29.30 18.81
C VAL A 233 -25.40 29.05 17.99
N ILE A 234 -25.02 27.79 17.75
CA ILE A 234 -23.84 27.47 16.94
C ILE A 234 -23.92 28.07 15.51
N PRO A 235 -25.05 27.92 14.77
CA PRO A 235 -25.26 28.63 13.50
C PRO A 235 -25.07 30.14 13.58
N LEU A 236 -25.55 30.78 14.65
CA LEU A 236 -25.42 32.22 14.84
C LEU A 236 -23.95 32.61 15.05
N ALA A 237 -23.21 31.86 15.87
CA ALA A 237 -21.78 32.08 16.10
C ALA A 237 -20.97 31.97 14.80
N LYS A 238 -21.32 31.02 13.91
CA LYS A 238 -20.75 30.91 12.55
C LYS A 238 -21.07 32.14 11.71
N GLY A 239 -22.32 32.61 11.75
CA GLY A 239 -22.74 33.82 11.06
C GLY A 239 -21.98 35.06 11.51
N VAL A 240 -21.79 35.24 12.81
CA VAL A 240 -21.00 36.33 13.41
C VAL A 240 -19.53 36.26 12.95
N TYR A 241 -18.92 35.08 12.95
CA TYR A 241 -17.53 34.93 12.49
C TYR A 241 -17.37 35.29 11.00
N THR A 242 -18.28 34.84 10.14
CA THR A 242 -18.28 35.19 8.71
C THR A 242 -18.43 36.70 8.50
N GLN A 243 -19.21 37.39 9.34
CA GLN A 243 -19.29 38.85 9.29
C GLN A 243 -17.97 39.52 9.64
N TYR A 244 -17.22 39.05 10.65
CA TYR A 244 -15.90 39.60 10.96
C TYR A 244 -14.94 39.48 9.78
N GLN A 245 -14.92 38.31 9.11
CA GLN A 245 -14.10 38.09 7.91
C GLN A 245 -14.49 39.02 6.75
N ASN A 246 -15.78 39.31 6.61
CA ASN A 246 -16.29 40.18 5.54
C ASN A 246 -16.26 41.67 5.90
N ALA A 247 -16.12 42.05 7.17
CA ALA A 247 -16.05 43.44 7.62
C ALA A 247 -14.76 44.14 7.14
N ASP A 248 -13.69 43.39 6.90
CA ASP A 248 -12.45 43.89 6.28
C ASP A 248 -12.63 44.20 4.77
N ARG A 249 -13.73 43.76 4.15
CA ARG A 249 -14.11 44.10 2.78
C ARG A 249 -15.06 45.31 2.80
N ILE A 250 -14.49 46.50 2.67
CA ILE A 250 -15.20 47.78 2.64
C ILE A 250 -16.37 47.70 1.62
N GLY A 251 -17.61 47.86 2.11
CA GLY A 251 -18.81 48.06 1.26
C GLY A 251 -19.89 46.98 1.28
N LEU A 252 -19.71 45.87 2.02
CA LEU A 252 -20.77 44.85 2.16
C LEU A 252 -21.77 45.21 3.27
N LYS A 253 -23.06 45.21 2.92
CA LYS A 253 -24.19 45.39 3.85
C LYS A 253 -24.10 44.31 4.94
N ARG A 254 -24.22 44.69 6.22
CA ARG A 254 -24.29 43.72 7.33
C ARG A 254 -25.55 42.86 7.15
N ILE A 255 -25.37 41.61 6.74
CA ILE A 255 -26.44 40.60 6.60
C ILE A 255 -26.67 39.99 7.97
N ASP A 256 -27.92 39.95 8.45
CA ASP A 256 -28.28 39.33 9.73
C ASP A 256 -27.71 37.89 9.82
N PRO A 257 -26.99 37.49 10.89
CA PRO A 257 -26.48 36.13 11.05
C PRO A 257 -27.54 35.04 10.83
N LYS A 258 -28.80 35.33 11.16
CA LYS A 258 -29.94 34.42 10.97
C LYS A 258 -30.27 34.15 9.49
N GLN A 259 -29.90 35.05 8.60
CA GLN A 259 -30.19 34.95 7.16
C GLN A 259 -29.10 34.19 6.38
N ILE A 260 -27.98 33.86 7.03
CA ILE A 260 -26.83 33.20 6.37
C ILE A 260 -27.08 31.70 6.15
N GLY A 261 -28.05 31.10 6.86
CA GLY A 261 -28.53 29.74 6.60
C GLY A 261 -27.57 28.62 7.01
N TYR A 262 -26.63 28.88 7.92
CA TYR A 262 -25.76 27.83 8.46
C TYR A 262 -26.53 26.84 9.34
N THR A 263 -26.08 25.59 9.34
CA THR A 263 -26.50 24.55 10.27
C THR A 263 -25.40 24.27 11.30
N VAL A 264 -25.74 23.50 12.33
CA VAL A 264 -24.79 23.03 13.35
C VAL A 264 -23.60 22.28 12.78
N ASP A 265 -23.78 21.54 11.68
CA ASP A 265 -22.73 20.74 11.03
C ASP A 265 -22.09 21.42 9.82
N THR A 266 -22.51 22.63 9.47
CA THR A 266 -21.86 23.35 8.35
C THR A 266 -20.37 23.61 8.72
N PRO A 267 -19.38 23.18 7.92
CA PRO A 267 -17.95 23.26 8.28
C PRO A 267 -17.39 24.67 8.09
N VAL A 268 -17.91 25.62 8.87
CA VAL A 268 -17.56 27.04 8.84
C VAL A 268 -16.99 27.44 10.20
N PRO A 269 -15.88 28.19 10.24
CA PRO A 269 -15.28 28.58 11.50
C PRO A 269 -16.19 29.46 12.37
N TYR A 270 -16.08 29.30 13.68
CA TYR A 270 -16.61 30.20 14.70
C TYR A 270 -15.67 30.25 15.91
N ARG A 271 -15.78 31.28 16.76
CA ARG A 271 -15.01 31.39 18.01
C ARG A 271 -15.85 30.93 19.18
N LEU A 272 -15.24 30.19 20.12
CA LEU A 272 -15.90 29.79 21.36
C LEU A 272 -16.36 31.00 22.19
N VAL A 273 -15.59 32.09 22.19
CA VAL A 273 -15.95 33.31 22.93
C VAL A 273 -17.27 33.91 22.43
N ASP A 274 -17.49 33.90 21.11
CA ASP A 274 -18.74 34.38 20.52
C ASP A 274 -19.90 33.45 20.87
N LEU A 275 -19.68 32.12 20.82
CA LEU A 275 -20.66 31.12 21.24
C LEU A 275 -21.06 31.30 22.71
N MET A 276 -20.08 31.43 23.62
CA MET A 276 -20.34 31.67 25.05
C MET A 276 -21.12 32.95 25.28
N SER A 277 -20.75 34.04 24.59
CA SER A 277 -21.46 35.33 24.71
C SER A 277 -22.94 35.21 24.31
N LEU A 278 -23.23 34.45 23.25
CA LEU A 278 -24.60 34.22 22.80
C LEU A 278 -25.40 33.31 23.76
N ILE A 279 -24.74 32.35 24.42
CA ILE A 279 -25.35 31.53 25.46
C ILE A 279 -25.70 32.40 26.68
N ASP A 280 -24.77 33.24 27.13
CA ASP A 280 -24.96 34.15 28.27
C ASP A 280 -26.12 35.14 28.02
N GLU A 281 -26.19 35.71 26.81
CA GLU A 281 -27.29 36.60 26.41
C GLU A 281 -28.65 35.88 26.49
N ARG A 282 -28.68 34.59 26.17
CA ARG A 282 -29.91 33.79 26.15
C ARG A 282 -30.34 33.37 27.55
N MET A 283 -29.40 33.07 28.44
CA MET A 283 -29.67 32.86 29.86
C MET A 283 -30.29 34.09 30.52
N GLY A 284 -29.74 35.29 30.26
CA GLY A 284 -30.25 36.54 30.83
C GLY A 284 -31.65 36.94 30.35
N LYS A 285 -32.16 36.33 29.27
CA LYS A 285 -33.54 36.52 28.79
C LYS A 285 -34.55 35.55 29.42
N LEU A 286 -34.09 34.50 30.09
CA LEU A 286 -34.95 33.53 30.78
C LEU A 286 -35.17 33.90 32.26
N GLU A 287 -34.34 34.77 32.82
CA GLU A 287 -34.46 35.27 34.20
C GLU A 287 -35.41 36.49 34.35
N ASN A 288 -35.94 37.01 33.24
CA ASN A 288 -36.94 38.10 33.19
C ASN A 288 -38.27 37.60 32.65
#